data_AF-A0A3N1J3I3-F1
#
_entry.id   AF-A0A3N1J3I3-F1
#
_cell.length_a   1.000
_cell.length_b   1.000
_cell.length_c   1.000
_cell.angle_alpha   90.00
_cell.angle_beta   90.00
_cell.angle_gamma   90.00
#
_symmetry.space_group_name_H-M   'P 1'
#
loop_
_entity.id
_entity.type
_entity.pdbx_description
1 polymer ?
#
loop_
_entity_poly.entity_id
_entity_poly.type
_entity_poly.pdbx_seq_one_letter_code
_entity_poly.pdbx_strand_id
1 'polypeptide(L)'
;MFKLCNSKTEISSGIKAFAGGMRGNPDHPVYAQSGKYKCWYAIKDEKGEWIFGPSKFIGYAGMSVAAYMDNQPELDGKLTEKQLVKFSEEVDEEMHSLLYDRLFDSLSRVNRTPGKSVKIKIVPVEKAVQTMSVKYKNTDKCDFYQLIDRNSQTLIDGISQPPALSSLSIAGDKVKFDLKYGDYSYVVELNKTTAEWLCEGKAKRREDGQVIDCTALLVFDEGSVEIFGLRWFETGDNYMWSAYAEEIQSE
;
A
#
# COMPACT_ATOMS: atom_id res chain seq x y z
N MET A 1 -8.67 28.23 -16.54
CA MET A 1 -9.07 26.98 -17.23
C MET A 1 -8.36 25.82 -16.56
N PHE A 2 -9.10 24.87 -15.97
CA PHE A 2 -8.50 23.72 -15.30
C PHE A 2 -7.93 22.73 -16.32
N LYS A 3 -6.73 22.21 -16.04
CA LYS A 3 -6.09 21.17 -16.83
C LYS A 3 -6.85 19.85 -16.62
N LEU A 4 -7.14 19.12 -17.69
CA LEU A 4 -7.67 17.76 -17.57
C LEU A 4 -6.60 16.80 -17.06
N CYS A 5 -7.04 15.80 -16.29
CA CYS A 5 -6.17 14.70 -15.89
C CYS A 5 -5.61 13.98 -17.12
N ASN A 6 -4.31 13.70 -17.12
CA ASN A 6 -3.60 12.99 -18.19
C ASN A 6 -2.98 11.66 -17.74
N SER A 7 -3.14 11.29 -16.48
CA SER A 7 -2.55 10.07 -15.92
C SER A 7 -3.47 9.41 -14.88
N LYS A 8 -3.31 8.10 -14.71
CA LYS A 8 -3.99 7.32 -13.65
C LYS A 8 -3.66 7.85 -12.25
N THR A 9 -2.44 8.37 -12.05
CA THR A 9 -2.00 8.97 -10.77
C THR A 9 -2.78 10.23 -10.43
N GLU A 10 -2.93 11.17 -11.38
CA GLU A 10 -3.74 12.39 -11.17
C GLU A 10 -5.20 12.03 -10.87
N ILE A 11 -5.76 11.02 -11.55
CA ILE A 11 -7.13 10.54 -11.31
C ILE A 11 -7.25 9.91 -9.91
N SER A 12 -6.29 9.06 -9.53
CA SER A 12 -6.25 8.41 -8.22
C SER A 12 -6.15 9.44 -7.09
N SER A 13 -5.29 10.45 -7.22
CA SER A 13 -5.20 11.57 -6.29
C SER A 13 -6.53 12.33 -6.18
N GLY A 14 -7.23 12.56 -7.30
CA GLY A 14 -8.54 13.19 -7.31
C GLY A 14 -9.61 12.36 -6.58
N ILE A 15 -9.64 11.04 -6.80
CA ILE A 15 -10.55 10.13 -6.10
C ILE A 15 -10.27 10.11 -4.59
N LYS A 16 -8.99 10.04 -4.19
CA LYS A 16 -8.55 10.10 -2.80
C LYS A 16 -8.94 11.43 -2.14
N ALA A 17 -8.73 12.55 -2.83
CA ALA A 17 -9.11 13.88 -2.32
C ALA A 17 -10.62 13.99 -2.11
N PHE A 18 -11.42 13.49 -3.05
CA PHE A 18 -12.88 13.50 -2.93
C PHE A 18 -13.37 12.61 -1.78
N ALA A 19 -12.90 11.36 -1.71
CA ALA A 19 -13.27 10.41 -0.67
C ALA A 19 -12.78 10.84 0.73
N GLY A 20 -11.56 11.37 0.83
CA GLY A 20 -11.00 11.92 2.06
C GLY A 20 -11.78 13.14 2.55
N GLY A 21 -12.12 14.07 1.65
CA GLY A 21 -12.96 15.21 1.98
C GLY A 21 -14.35 14.80 2.46
N MET A 22 -14.96 13.76 1.86
CA MET A 22 -16.27 13.25 2.26
C MET A 22 -16.23 12.66 3.68
N ARG A 23 -15.12 11.99 4.05
CA ARG A 23 -14.92 11.46 5.40
C ARG A 23 -14.64 12.57 6.42
N GLY A 24 -13.90 13.60 6.03
CA GLY A 24 -13.50 14.69 6.93
C GLY A 24 -14.57 15.76 7.15
N ASN A 25 -15.41 16.04 6.15
CA ASN A 25 -16.48 17.04 6.23
C ASN A 25 -17.72 16.59 5.43
N PRO A 26 -18.49 15.62 5.95
CA PRO A 26 -19.63 15.02 5.22
C PRO A 26 -20.75 16.01 4.89
N ASP A 27 -20.92 17.06 5.71
CA ASP A 27 -21.96 18.09 5.53
C ASP A 27 -21.57 19.18 4.53
N HIS A 28 -20.38 19.11 3.93
CA HIS A 28 -19.94 20.11 2.95
C HIS A 28 -20.90 20.15 1.74
N PRO A 29 -21.32 21.34 1.26
CA PRO A 29 -22.31 21.49 0.19
C PRO A 29 -21.98 20.73 -1.11
N VAL A 30 -20.69 20.50 -1.37
CA VAL A 30 -20.24 19.70 -2.52
C VAL A 30 -20.81 18.28 -2.51
N TYR A 31 -21.06 17.69 -1.33
CA TYR A 31 -21.56 16.33 -1.21
C TYR A 31 -23.09 16.24 -1.28
N ALA A 32 -23.79 17.35 -1.09
CA ALA A 32 -25.24 17.41 -1.25
C ALA A 32 -25.70 17.05 -2.68
N GLN A 33 -24.83 17.25 -3.67
CA GLN A 33 -25.04 16.90 -5.08
C GLN A 33 -24.49 15.52 -5.47
N SER A 34 -23.88 14.78 -4.54
CA SER A 34 -23.26 13.48 -4.84
C SER A 34 -24.22 12.47 -5.48
N GLY A 35 -25.49 12.43 -5.03
CA GLY A 35 -26.50 11.55 -5.63
C GLY A 35 -26.91 11.91 -7.06
N LYS A 36 -26.52 13.09 -7.58
CA LYS A 36 -26.85 13.55 -8.94
C LYS A 36 -25.79 13.15 -9.97
N TYR A 37 -24.60 12.72 -9.54
CA TYR A 37 -23.54 12.34 -10.46
C TYR A 37 -23.89 11.02 -11.18
N LYS A 38 -23.79 11.04 -12.51
CA LYS A 38 -24.14 9.89 -13.35
C LYS A 38 -22.97 8.92 -13.57
N CYS A 39 -21.74 9.41 -13.55
CA CYS A 39 -20.55 8.62 -13.85
C CYS A 39 -19.57 8.70 -12.68
N TRP A 40 -19.23 7.54 -12.14
CA TRP A 40 -18.30 7.36 -11.03
C TRP A 40 -17.13 6.48 -11.44
N TYR A 41 -15.98 6.76 -10.86
CA TYR A 41 -14.77 5.98 -11.05
C TYR A 41 -14.30 5.47 -9.69
N ALA A 42 -13.92 4.21 -9.66
CA ALA A 42 -13.50 3.48 -8.47
C ALA A 42 -12.02 3.09 -8.56
N ILE A 43 -11.35 3.13 -7.41
CA ILE A 43 -10.01 2.57 -7.21
C ILE A 43 -9.99 1.81 -5.88
N LYS A 44 -9.07 0.86 -5.73
CA LYS A 44 -8.70 0.36 -4.40
C LYS A 44 -7.72 1.31 -3.75
N ASP A 45 -7.96 1.66 -2.50
CA ASP A 45 -7.01 2.40 -1.67
C ASP A 45 -5.89 1.48 -1.15
N GLU A 46 -4.97 2.04 -0.36
CA GLU A 46 -3.84 1.32 0.22
C GLU A 46 -4.27 0.17 1.16
N LYS A 47 -5.48 0.23 1.70
CA LYS A 47 -6.06 -0.81 2.57
C LYS A 47 -6.84 -1.86 1.79
N GLY A 48 -6.92 -1.71 0.46
CA GLY A 48 -7.70 -2.59 -0.41
C GLY A 48 -9.20 -2.24 -0.47
N GLU A 49 -9.61 -1.12 0.14
CA GLU A 49 -11.00 -0.67 0.16
C GLU A 49 -11.35 0.11 -1.10
N TRP A 50 -12.57 -0.07 -1.60
CA TRP A 50 -13.05 0.69 -2.75
C TRP A 50 -13.38 2.12 -2.34
N ILE A 51 -12.75 3.08 -3.04
CA ILE A 51 -13.04 4.51 -2.92
C ILE A 51 -13.46 5.08 -4.28
N PHE A 52 -14.29 6.13 -4.24
CA PHE A 52 -15.05 6.60 -5.39
C PHE A 52 -14.90 8.09 -5.61
N GLY A 53 -14.86 8.51 -6.87
CA GLY A 53 -14.91 9.91 -7.26
C GLY A 53 -15.80 10.14 -8.47
N PRO A 54 -16.59 11.24 -8.52
CA PRO A 54 -17.44 11.54 -9.64
C PRO A 54 -16.65 12.14 -10.80
N SER A 55 -17.01 11.79 -12.04
CA SER A 55 -16.30 12.17 -13.27
C SER A 55 -15.95 13.66 -13.36
N LYS A 56 -16.95 14.51 -13.06
CA LYS A 56 -16.85 15.97 -13.15
C LYS A 56 -15.86 16.56 -12.14
N PHE A 57 -15.61 15.88 -11.02
CA PHE A 57 -14.65 16.31 -10.01
C PHE A 57 -13.24 15.82 -10.35
N ILE A 58 -13.10 14.52 -10.59
CA ILE A 58 -11.78 13.87 -10.73
C ILE A 58 -11.16 14.04 -12.13
N GLY A 59 -11.93 14.53 -13.10
CA GLY A 59 -11.44 14.71 -14.47
C GLY A 59 -10.50 15.90 -14.65
N TYR A 60 -10.38 16.76 -13.63
CA TYR A 60 -9.48 17.91 -13.62
C TYR A 60 -8.33 17.68 -12.63
N ALA A 61 -7.11 17.94 -13.09
CA ALA A 61 -5.91 17.74 -12.30
C ALA A 61 -5.84 18.75 -11.14
N GLY A 62 -5.52 18.27 -9.94
CA GLY A 62 -5.39 19.11 -8.74
C GLY A 62 -6.70 19.72 -8.23
N MET A 63 -7.85 19.17 -8.63
CA MET A 63 -9.17 19.65 -8.19
C MET A 63 -9.34 19.47 -6.67
N SER A 64 -9.60 20.57 -5.97
CA SER A 64 -9.96 20.57 -4.55
C SER A 64 -11.46 20.80 -4.38
N VAL A 65 -11.99 20.49 -3.19
CA VAL A 65 -13.41 20.73 -2.86
C VAL A 65 -13.78 22.22 -2.99
N ALA A 66 -12.92 23.12 -2.52
CA ALA A 66 -13.13 24.57 -2.64
C ALA A 66 -13.12 25.02 -4.11
N ALA A 67 -12.09 24.63 -4.86
CA ALA A 67 -11.97 24.99 -6.28
C ALA A 67 -13.15 24.45 -7.10
N TYR A 68 -13.63 23.26 -6.78
CA TYR A 68 -14.79 22.67 -7.45
C TYR A 68 -16.06 23.48 -7.20
N MET A 69 -16.31 23.95 -5.97
CA MET A 69 -17.49 24.75 -5.64
C MET A 69 -17.49 26.09 -6.37
N ASP A 70 -16.34 26.77 -6.39
CA ASP A 70 -16.20 28.09 -6.99
C ASP A 70 -16.37 28.07 -8.51
N ASN A 71 -16.09 26.92 -9.15
CA ASN A 71 -16.03 26.80 -10.61
C ASN A 71 -17.04 25.81 -11.18
N GLN A 72 -17.92 25.22 -10.35
CA GLN A 72 -18.85 24.14 -10.73
C GLN A 72 -19.66 24.41 -12.02
N PRO A 73 -20.14 25.64 -12.29
CA PRO A 73 -20.87 25.96 -13.52
C PRO A 73 -20.02 25.89 -14.79
N GLU A 74 -18.71 26.16 -14.68
CA GLU A 74 -17.77 26.23 -15.82
C GLU A 74 -17.14 24.87 -16.15
N LEU A 75 -17.28 23.88 -15.25
CA LEU A 75 -16.76 22.54 -15.44
C LEU A 75 -17.66 21.69 -16.35
N ASP A 76 -17.07 21.06 -17.35
CA ASP A 76 -17.74 20.21 -18.34
C ASP A 76 -17.52 18.72 -18.04
N GLY A 77 -18.59 18.08 -17.53
CA GLY A 77 -18.60 16.65 -17.24
C GLY A 77 -18.40 15.77 -18.47
N LYS A 78 -18.89 16.18 -19.65
CA LYS A 78 -18.74 15.38 -20.89
C LYS A 78 -17.29 15.34 -21.34
N LEU A 79 -16.60 16.46 -21.22
CA LEU A 79 -15.20 16.59 -21.54
C LEU A 79 -14.34 15.78 -20.56
N THR A 80 -14.66 15.79 -19.26
CA THR A 80 -14.00 14.90 -18.29
C THR A 80 -14.23 13.42 -18.59
N GLU A 81 -15.45 13.03 -18.95
CA GLU A 81 -15.76 11.63 -19.26
C GLU A 81 -14.98 11.11 -20.47
N LYS A 82 -14.90 11.90 -21.56
CA LYS A 82 -14.09 11.54 -22.74
C LYS A 82 -12.63 11.32 -22.40
N GLN A 83 -12.11 12.06 -21.42
CA GLN A 83 -10.72 11.93 -21.00
C GLN A 83 -10.52 10.72 -20.08
N LEU A 84 -11.39 10.55 -19.08
CA LEU A 84 -11.27 9.49 -18.07
C LEU A 84 -11.45 8.08 -18.64
N VAL A 85 -12.27 7.92 -19.68
CA VAL A 85 -12.47 6.62 -20.37
C VAL A 85 -11.17 6.02 -20.89
N LYS A 86 -10.17 6.85 -21.25
CA LYS A 86 -8.86 6.39 -21.72
C LYS A 86 -8.04 5.66 -20.65
N PHE A 87 -8.40 5.85 -19.37
CA PHE A 87 -7.66 5.35 -18.21
C PHE A 87 -8.47 4.33 -17.40
N SER A 88 -9.68 4.02 -17.84
CA SER A 88 -10.63 3.19 -17.09
C SER A 88 -11.10 1.98 -17.88
N GLU A 89 -11.52 0.96 -17.17
CA GLU A 89 -12.08 -0.27 -17.70
C GLU A 89 -13.59 -0.33 -17.41
N GLU A 90 -14.34 -0.90 -18.35
CA GLU A 90 -15.72 -1.29 -18.11
C GLU A 90 -15.74 -2.50 -17.15
N VAL A 91 -16.80 -2.61 -16.37
CA VAL A 91 -17.00 -3.71 -15.42
C VAL A 91 -18.10 -4.63 -15.92
N ASP A 92 -18.00 -5.92 -15.59
CA ASP A 92 -19.09 -6.86 -15.77
C ASP A 92 -20.23 -6.61 -14.75
N GLU A 93 -21.33 -7.33 -14.90
CA GLU A 93 -22.53 -7.14 -14.08
C GLU A 93 -22.31 -7.47 -12.60
N GLU A 94 -21.50 -8.50 -12.30
CA GLU A 94 -21.18 -8.91 -10.93
C GLU A 94 -20.35 -7.85 -10.22
N MET A 95 -19.27 -7.39 -10.85
CA MET A 95 -18.43 -6.32 -10.33
C MET A 95 -19.19 -5.00 -10.24
N HIS A 96 -20.08 -4.72 -11.20
CA HIS A 96 -20.94 -3.53 -11.13
C HIS A 96 -21.85 -3.58 -9.91
N SER A 97 -22.50 -4.72 -9.63
CA SER A 97 -23.35 -4.89 -8.45
C SER A 97 -22.57 -4.65 -7.15
N LEU A 98 -21.39 -5.27 -7.03
CA LEU A 98 -20.50 -5.06 -5.89
C LEU A 98 -20.15 -3.58 -5.70
N LEU A 99 -19.70 -2.91 -6.77
CA LEU A 99 -19.30 -1.51 -6.70
C LEU A 99 -20.48 -0.58 -6.43
N TYR A 100 -21.67 -0.93 -6.90
CA TYR A 100 -22.89 -0.18 -6.61
C TYR A 100 -23.22 -0.20 -5.12
N ASP A 101 -23.17 -1.37 -4.49
CA ASP A 101 -23.39 -1.51 -3.04
C ASP A 101 -22.35 -0.73 -2.24
N ARG A 102 -21.07 -0.80 -2.63
CA ARG A 102 -19.99 -0.03 -1.99
C ARG A 102 -20.14 1.48 -2.20
N LEU A 103 -20.59 1.92 -3.37
CA LEU A 103 -20.88 3.32 -3.63
C LEU A 103 -22.09 3.79 -2.80
N PHE A 104 -23.11 2.95 -2.67
CA PHE A 104 -24.27 3.20 -1.81
C PHE A 104 -23.84 3.40 -0.36
N ASP A 105 -23.03 2.47 0.18
CA ASP A 105 -22.46 2.59 1.53
C ASP A 105 -21.67 3.88 1.69
N SER A 106 -20.82 4.23 0.72
CA SER A 106 -20.04 5.47 0.76
C SER A 106 -20.93 6.72 0.78
N LEU A 107 -22.00 6.76 -0.03
CA LEU A 107 -22.89 7.92 -0.14
C LEU A 107 -23.89 8.02 1.02
N SER A 108 -24.23 6.91 1.67
CA SER A 108 -25.11 6.90 2.85
C SER A 108 -24.54 7.79 3.98
N ARG A 109 -23.21 7.89 4.08
CA ARG A 109 -22.49 8.76 5.03
C ARG A 109 -22.83 10.25 4.88
N VAL A 110 -23.26 10.66 3.69
CA VAL A 110 -23.69 12.04 3.40
C VAL A 110 -25.19 12.12 3.14
N ASN A 111 -25.95 11.13 3.60
CA ASN A 111 -27.40 11.02 3.41
C ASN A 111 -27.80 11.09 1.93
N ARG A 112 -27.03 10.46 1.04
CA ARG A 112 -27.31 10.39 -0.40
C ARG A 112 -27.30 8.95 -0.90
N THR A 113 -27.93 8.75 -2.04
CA THR A 113 -27.97 7.47 -2.75
C THR A 113 -27.51 7.67 -4.19
N PRO A 114 -26.87 6.66 -4.81
CA PRO A 114 -26.57 6.70 -6.23
C PRO A 114 -27.87 6.76 -7.06
N GLY A 115 -27.82 7.42 -8.21
CA GLY A 115 -28.94 7.41 -9.15
C GLY A 115 -29.15 6.03 -9.78
N LYS A 116 -30.40 5.70 -10.16
CA LYS A 116 -30.76 4.41 -10.81
C LYS A 116 -30.01 4.08 -12.10
N SER A 117 -29.45 5.09 -12.77
CA SER A 117 -28.70 4.96 -14.04
C SER A 117 -27.22 5.30 -13.88
N VAL A 118 -26.70 5.15 -12.65
CA VAL A 118 -25.29 5.39 -12.36
C VAL A 118 -24.43 4.42 -13.17
N LYS A 119 -23.34 4.94 -13.72
CA LYS A 119 -22.28 4.16 -14.36
C LYS A 119 -21.07 4.18 -13.45
N ILE A 120 -20.50 3.00 -13.18
CA ILE A 120 -19.30 2.86 -12.38
C ILE A 120 -18.23 2.21 -13.24
N LYS A 121 -17.03 2.80 -13.27
CA LYS A 121 -15.86 2.28 -13.98
C LYS A 121 -14.69 2.10 -13.04
N ILE A 122 -13.80 1.17 -13.34
CA ILE A 122 -12.57 0.97 -12.56
C ILE A 122 -11.43 1.72 -13.23
N VAL A 123 -10.67 2.48 -12.47
CA VAL A 123 -9.35 2.95 -12.92
C VAL A 123 -8.34 1.96 -12.34
N PRO A 124 -7.73 1.10 -13.17
CA PRO A 124 -6.70 0.18 -12.71
C PRO A 124 -5.45 0.97 -12.35
N VAL A 125 -5.42 1.45 -11.11
CA VAL A 125 -4.20 1.98 -10.50
C VAL A 125 -3.40 0.75 -10.11
N GLU A 126 -2.23 0.61 -10.70
CA GLU A 126 -1.20 -0.23 -10.08
C GLU A 126 -1.09 0.23 -8.64
N LYS A 127 -1.22 -0.71 -7.68
CA LYS A 127 -0.97 -0.42 -6.26
C LYS A 127 0.25 0.47 -6.22
N ALA A 128 0.08 1.70 -5.70
CA ALA A 128 1.17 2.65 -5.68
C ALA A 128 2.35 1.94 -5.02
N VAL A 129 3.35 1.59 -5.83
CA VAL A 129 4.67 1.26 -5.32
C VAL A 129 5.10 2.56 -4.68
N GLN A 130 4.97 2.64 -3.35
CA GLN A 130 5.82 3.54 -2.59
C GLN A 130 7.24 3.11 -2.96
N THR A 131 7.81 3.79 -3.94
CA THR A 131 9.23 3.71 -4.23
C THR A 131 9.86 4.57 -3.17
N MET A 132 10.07 4.02 -1.98
CA MET A 132 11.00 4.62 -1.05
C MET A 132 12.39 4.23 -1.54
N SER A 133 13.07 5.14 -2.23
CA SER A 133 14.51 5.02 -2.41
C SER A 133 15.17 5.36 -1.09
N VAL A 134 15.19 4.41 -0.15
CA VAL A 134 15.99 4.57 1.05
C VAL A 134 17.27 3.79 0.89
N LYS A 135 18.37 4.52 0.85
CA LYS A 135 19.71 3.97 0.94
C LYS A 135 20.02 3.88 2.41
N TYR A 136 19.99 2.67 2.95
CA TYR A 136 20.32 2.41 4.36
C TYR A 136 21.77 1.99 4.53
N LYS A 137 22.33 2.34 5.69
CA LYS A 137 23.66 1.97 6.16
C LYS A 137 23.52 0.69 6.99
N ASN A 138 24.46 -0.26 6.81
CA ASN A 138 24.53 -1.50 7.59
C ASN A 138 24.40 -1.20 9.09
N THR A 139 23.54 -1.94 9.78
CA THR A 139 23.39 -1.87 11.24
C THR A 139 23.87 -3.18 11.87
N ASP A 140 24.70 -3.05 12.91
CA ASP A 140 25.34 -4.16 13.63
C ASP A 140 24.40 -4.87 14.64
N LYS A 141 23.09 -4.64 14.56
CA LYS A 141 22.09 -5.08 15.55
C LYS A 141 21.09 -6.07 14.94
N CYS A 142 21.57 -7.25 14.58
CA CYS A 142 20.69 -8.39 14.31
C CYS A 142 20.94 -9.47 15.35
N ASP A 143 19.87 -9.96 15.98
CA ASP A 143 19.92 -10.99 17.01
C ASP A 143 19.23 -12.25 16.49
N PHE A 144 19.87 -13.40 16.62
CA PHE A 144 19.30 -14.72 16.29
C PHE A 144 19.11 -15.53 17.57
N TYR A 145 17.92 -16.07 17.73
CA TYR A 145 17.50 -16.94 18.82
C TYR A 145 17.15 -18.31 18.24
N GLN A 146 17.69 -19.39 18.78
CA GLN A 146 17.07 -20.70 18.58
C GLN A 146 15.79 -20.77 19.41
N LEU A 147 14.84 -21.62 19.03
CA LEU A 147 13.73 -21.97 19.91
C LEU A 147 14.33 -22.66 21.14
N ILE A 148 14.67 -21.86 22.15
CA ILE A 148 15.18 -22.31 23.44
C ILE A 148 14.12 -23.26 23.99
N ASP A 149 14.42 -24.55 24.05
CA ASP A 149 13.74 -25.42 24.98
C ASP A 149 13.83 -24.72 26.33
N ARG A 150 12.67 -24.39 26.93
CA ARG A 150 12.46 -23.34 27.97
C ARG A 150 13.36 -23.45 29.21
N ASN A 151 14.21 -24.46 29.27
CA ASN A 151 15.14 -24.78 30.33
C ASN A 151 16.63 -24.52 30.01
N SER A 152 17.01 -24.06 28.81
CA SER A 152 18.43 -23.89 28.43
C SER A 152 18.76 -22.49 27.92
N GLN A 153 19.12 -21.60 28.85
CA GLN A 153 19.71 -20.27 28.60
C GLN A 153 21.15 -20.34 28.06
N THR A 154 21.43 -21.23 27.11
CA THR A 154 22.74 -21.29 26.47
C THR A 154 22.77 -20.28 25.33
N LEU A 155 23.42 -19.14 25.57
CA LEU A 155 23.94 -18.27 24.52
C LEU A 155 24.79 -19.12 23.58
N ILE A 156 24.66 -18.88 22.27
CA ILE A 156 25.30 -19.69 21.23
C ILE A 156 26.83 -19.50 21.31
N ASP A 157 27.53 -20.46 21.91
CA ASP A 157 28.97 -20.63 21.75
C ASP A 157 29.25 -21.05 20.30
N GLY A 158 29.98 -20.22 19.55
CA GLY A 158 30.52 -20.60 18.24
C GLY A 158 30.11 -19.74 17.03
N ILE A 159 29.35 -18.66 17.20
CA ILE A 159 29.12 -17.73 16.10
C ILE A 159 30.36 -16.84 15.90
N SER A 160 31.05 -17.02 14.78
CA SER A 160 32.27 -16.27 14.43
C SER A 160 32.04 -14.76 14.25
N GLN A 161 30.82 -14.36 13.86
CA GLN A 161 30.46 -12.96 13.63
C GLN A 161 29.01 -12.66 14.04
N PRO A 162 28.73 -11.48 14.63
CA PRO A 162 27.37 -11.10 14.96
C PRO A 162 26.50 -11.10 13.69
N PRO A 163 25.21 -11.46 13.82
CA PRO A 163 24.31 -11.37 12.69
C PRO A 163 24.25 -9.92 12.20
N ALA A 164 24.18 -9.73 10.89
CA ALA A 164 24.17 -8.41 10.29
C ALA A 164 23.16 -8.34 9.15
N LEU A 165 22.41 -7.24 9.12
CA LEU A 165 21.52 -6.93 8.02
C LEU A 165 22.17 -5.89 7.10
N SER A 166 22.03 -6.09 5.79
CA SER A 166 22.45 -5.14 4.77
C SER A 166 21.40 -5.01 3.67
N SER A 167 21.44 -3.91 2.92
CA SER A 167 20.63 -3.68 1.72
C SER A 167 19.10 -3.86 1.86
N LEU A 168 18.49 -3.48 3.00
CA LEU A 168 17.04 -3.48 3.13
C LEU A 168 16.39 -2.56 2.10
N SER A 169 15.39 -3.08 1.41
CA SER A 169 14.59 -2.38 0.41
C SER A 169 13.14 -2.81 0.57
N ILE A 170 12.25 -1.83 0.58
CA ILE A 170 10.81 -2.04 0.69
C ILE A 170 10.16 -1.31 -0.49
N ALA A 171 9.47 -2.07 -1.34
CA ALA A 171 8.87 -1.58 -2.58
C ALA A 171 7.45 -2.12 -2.70
N GLY A 172 6.46 -1.31 -2.31
CA GLY A 172 5.07 -1.75 -2.22
C GLY A 172 4.92 -2.91 -1.23
N ASP A 173 4.46 -4.06 -1.72
CA ASP A 173 4.27 -5.27 -0.91
C ASP A 173 5.55 -6.13 -0.83
N LYS A 174 6.68 -5.71 -1.43
CA LYS A 174 7.92 -6.49 -1.46
C LYS A 174 8.95 -5.95 -0.50
N VAL A 175 9.59 -6.86 0.24
CA VAL A 175 10.71 -6.58 1.14
C VAL A 175 11.89 -7.41 0.70
N LYS A 176 13.06 -6.80 0.54
CA LYS A 176 14.29 -7.51 0.21
C LYS A 176 15.46 -6.98 1.03
N PHE A 177 16.26 -7.87 1.59
CA PHE A 177 17.47 -7.54 2.33
C PHE A 177 18.48 -8.68 2.24
N ASP A 178 19.73 -8.35 2.50
CA ASP A 178 20.80 -9.31 2.68
C ASP A 178 21.00 -9.55 4.18
N LEU A 179 21.03 -10.81 4.60
CA LEU A 179 21.21 -11.23 5.97
C LEU A 179 22.50 -12.03 6.09
N LYS A 180 23.34 -11.71 7.05
CA LYS A 180 24.53 -12.49 7.38
C LYS A 180 24.34 -13.12 8.75
N TYR A 181 24.59 -14.42 8.84
CA TYR A 181 24.51 -15.17 10.10
C TYR A 181 25.58 -16.26 10.12
N GLY A 182 26.47 -16.21 11.12
CA GLY A 182 27.65 -17.05 11.15
C GLY A 182 28.53 -16.85 9.91
N ASP A 183 28.86 -17.95 9.23
CA ASP A 183 29.65 -17.95 8.00
C ASP A 183 28.80 -17.83 6.72
N TYR A 184 27.48 -17.73 6.86
CA TYR A 184 26.54 -17.74 5.74
C TYR A 184 25.94 -16.37 5.45
N SER A 185 25.67 -16.14 4.17
CA SER A 185 25.00 -14.96 3.68
C SER A 185 23.74 -15.36 2.93
N TYR A 186 22.65 -14.63 3.15
CA TYR A 186 21.34 -14.93 2.60
C TYR A 186 20.81 -13.72 1.86
N VAL A 187 20.20 -13.97 0.70
CA VAL A 187 19.31 -12.99 0.04
C VAL A 187 17.91 -13.32 0.47
N VAL A 188 17.27 -12.42 1.21
CA VAL A 188 15.90 -12.59 1.71
C VAL A 188 14.95 -11.77 0.87
N GLU A 189 13.90 -12.42 0.36
CA GLU A 189 12.83 -11.81 -0.41
C GLU A 189 11.49 -12.21 0.20
N LEU A 190 10.76 -11.24 0.74
CA LEU A 190 9.46 -11.42 1.39
C LEU A 190 8.39 -10.61 0.67
N ASN A 191 7.14 -11.08 0.77
CA ASN A 191 5.96 -10.37 0.32
C ASN A 191 5.02 -10.16 1.51
N LYS A 192 4.47 -8.96 1.63
CA LYS A 192 3.44 -8.59 2.61
C LYS A 192 2.18 -9.42 2.37
N THR A 193 1.68 -10.07 3.42
CA THR A 193 0.48 -10.93 3.38
C THR A 193 -0.68 -10.35 4.20
N THR A 194 -0.41 -9.50 5.19
CA THR A 194 -1.45 -8.86 6.04
C THR A 194 -1.29 -7.34 6.12
N ALA A 195 -2.30 -6.64 6.66
CA ALA A 195 -2.25 -5.19 6.85
C ALA A 195 -1.15 -4.77 7.83
N GLU A 196 -0.91 -5.59 8.85
CA GLU A 196 0.09 -5.46 9.92
C GLU A 196 1.51 -5.80 9.48
N TRP A 197 1.78 -5.91 8.17
CA TRP A 197 3.11 -6.22 7.64
C TRP A 197 3.71 -7.53 8.14
N LEU A 198 2.84 -8.53 8.37
CA LEU A 198 3.28 -9.91 8.28
C LEU A 198 3.69 -10.18 6.84
N CYS A 199 4.90 -10.72 6.67
CA CYS A 199 5.50 -10.96 5.37
C CYS A 199 5.97 -12.42 5.29
N GLU A 200 5.79 -13.03 4.12
CA GLU A 200 6.20 -14.39 3.84
C GLU A 200 7.04 -14.45 2.56
N GLY A 201 8.04 -15.32 2.56
CA GLY A 201 8.88 -15.50 1.39
C GLY A 201 10.03 -16.44 1.65
N LYS A 202 11.18 -16.14 1.03
CA LYS A 202 12.30 -17.06 0.96
C LYS A 202 13.61 -16.36 1.25
N ALA A 203 14.46 -17.03 2.02
CA ALA A 203 15.87 -16.73 2.13
C ALA A 203 16.66 -17.72 1.28
N LYS A 204 17.51 -17.21 0.39
CA LYS A 204 18.42 -18.04 -0.41
C LYS A 204 19.84 -17.85 0.11
N ARG A 205 20.43 -18.92 0.63
CA ARG A 205 21.82 -18.97 1.06
C ARG A 205 22.74 -18.84 -0.15
N ARG A 206 23.74 -17.97 -0.08
CA ARG A 206 24.60 -17.63 -1.23
C ARG A 206 25.63 -18.72 -1.51
N GLU A 207 26.07 -19.41 -0.46
CA GLU A 207 27.19 -20.35 -0.50
C GLU A 207 26.83 -21.64 -1.26
N ASP A 208 25.61 -22.13 -1.11
CA ASP A 208 25.17 -23.40 -1.71
C ASP A 208 23.78 -23.33 -2.38
N GLY A 209 23.13 -22.17 -2.33
CA GLY A 209 21.82 -21.96 -2.93
C GLY A 209 20.66 -22.56 -2.14
N GLN A 210 20.88 -23.04 -0.91
CA GLN A 210 19.80 -23.56 -0.07
C GLN A 210 18.70 -22.50 0.10
N VAL A 211 17.45 -22.94 -0.02
CA VAL A 211 16.27 -22.07 0.09
C VAL A 211 15.54 -22.40 1.38
N ILE A 212 15.27 -21.37 2.16
CA ILE A 212 14.62 -21.45 3.47
C ILE A 212 13.35 -20.63 3.40
N ASP A 213 12.22 -21.22 3.79
CA ASP A 213 10.98 -20.47 3.93
C ASP A 213 11.07 -19.57 5.16
N CYS A 214 10.74 -18.29 4.95
CA CYS A 214 10.88 -17.25 5.95
C CYS A 214 9.55 -16.51 6.14
N THR A 215 9.20 -16.28 7.42
CA THR A 215 8.11 -15.40 7.81
C THR A 215 8.67 -14.33 8.73
N ALA A 216 8.32 -13.07 8.50
CA ALA A 216 8.72 -11.96 9.35
C ALA A 216 7.60 -10.95 9.57
N LEU A 217 7.56 -10.31 10.73
CA LEU A 217 6.74 -9.14 11.03
C LEU A 217 7.59 -7.89 10.92
N LEU A 218 7.15 -6.89 10.16
CA LEU A 218 7.81 -5.59 10.09
C LEU A 218 7.03 -4.56 10.91
N VAL A 219 7.70 -3.89 11.84
CA VAL A 219 7.17 -2.80 12.64
C VAL A 219 7.88 -1.52 12.23
N PHE A 220 7.10 -0.52 11.84
CA PHE A 220 7.61 0.78 11.41
C PHE A 220 7.43 1.79 12.53
N ASP A 221 8.45 2.59 12.79
CA ASP A 221 8.43 3.74 13.68
C ASP A 221 8.98 4.98 12.94
N GLU A 222 8.89 6.18 13.53
CA GLU A 222 9.36 7.43 12.91
C GLU A 222 10.83 7.36 12.49
N GLY A 223 11.07 7.04 11.22
CA GLY A 223 12.39 6.93 10.63
C GLY A 223 13.10 5.59 10.92
N SER A 224 12.40 4.55 11.36
CA SER A 224 13.03 3.23 11.56
C SER A 224 12.09 2.06 11.24
N VAL A 225 12.67 0.88 11.06
CA VAL A 225 11.96 -0.37 10.87
C VAL A 225 12.64 -1.48 11.67
N GLU A 226 11.83 -2.19 12.43
CA GLU A 226 12.21 -3.41 13.12
C GLU A 226 11.59 -4.61 12.41
N ILE A 227 12.40 -5.63 12.17
CA ILE A 227 12.03 -6.85 11.46
C ILE A 227 12.14 -8.00 12.45
N PHE A 228 11.04 -8.69 12.71
CA PHE A 228 11.00 -9.86 13.56
C PHE A 228 10.79 -11.12 12.71
N GLY A 229 11.84 -11.92 12.52
CA GLY A 229 11.78 -13.25 11.93
C GLY A 229 11.03 -14.22 12.84
N LEU A 230 9.82 -14.62 12.41
CA LEU A 230 8.92 -15.52 13.12
C LEU A 230 9.14 -16.98 12.72
N ARG A 231 9.66 -17.23 11.52
CA ARG A 231 9.94 -18.57 11.00
C ARG A 231 11.20 -18.55 10.14
N TRP A 232 12.14 -19.42 10.48
CA TRP A 232 13.35 -19.72 9.71
C TRP A 232 13.78 -21.15 10.01
N PHE A 233 13.39 -22.10 9.15
CA PHE A 233 13.71 -23.51 9.38
C PHE A 233 14.96 -23.92 8.61
N GLU A 234 16.06 -24.10 9.32
CA GLU A 234 17.36 -24.46 8.75
C GLU A 234 18.02 -25.53 9.62
N THR A 235 18.70 -26.51 9.00
CA THR A 235 19.39 -27.62 9.70
C THR A 235 18.56 -28.43 10.71
N GLY A 236 17.22 -28.38 10.64
CA GLY A 236 16.34 -29.08 11.57
C GLY A 236 15.82 -28.23 12.74
N ASP A 237 16.28 -26.99 12.85
CA ASP A 237 15.91 -26.05 13.90
C ASP A 237 15.12 -24.86 13.34
N ASN A 238 14.25 -24.28 14.17
CA ASN A 238 13.59 -23.02 13.86
C ASN A 238 14.30 -21.86 14.58
N TYR A 239 14.83 -20.93 13.80
CA TYR A 239 15.49 -19.74 14.30
C TYR A 239 14.51 -18.56 14.28
N MET A 240 14.36 -17.89 15.41
CA MET A 240 13.73 -16.58 15.47
C MET A 240 14.83 -15.52 15.40
N TRP A 241 14.54 -14.38 14.80
CA TRP A 241 15.54 -13.31 14.74
C TRP A 241 14.88 -11.95 14.79
N SER A 242 15.63 -10.93 15.17
CA SER A 242 15.23 -9.53 15.05
C SER A 242 16.32 -8.73 14.35
N ALA A 243 15.94 -7.78 13.52
CA ALA A 243 16.87 -6.82 12.92
C ALA A 243 16.25 -5.43 12.92
N TYR A 244 17.09 -4.42 12.96
CA TYR A 244 16.68 -3.03 13.05
C TYR A 244 17.37 -2.17 11.99
N ALA A 245 16.64 -1.28 11.34
CA ALA A 245 17.17 -0.34 10.34
C ALA A 245 16.60 1.07 10.52
N GLU A 246 17.41 2.11 10.31
CA GLU A 246 17.05 3.54 10.48
C GLU A 246 17.24 4.33 9.18
N GLU A 247 16.31 5.25 8.88
CA GLU A 247 16.42 6.24 7.82
C GLU A 247 17.65 7.15 8.03
N ILE A 248 18.43 7.33 6.97
CA ILE A 248 19.53 8.30 6.99
C ILE A 248 18.93 9.68 6.76
N GLN A 249 18.94 10.54 7.79
CA GLN A 249 18.68 11.96 7.61
C GLN A 249 19.70 12.53 6.63
N SER A 250 19.22 13.15 5.55
CA SER A 250 20.08 13.84 4.59
C SER A 250 20.60 15.11 5.27
N GLU A 251 21.90 15.18 5.54
CA GLU A 251 22.58 16.47 5.78
C GLU A 251 22.60 17.34 4.52
#